data_AF-A0A955YGD6-F1
#
_entry.id   AF-A0A955YGD6-F1
#
_cell.length_a   1.000
_cell.length_b   1.000
_cell.length_c   1.000
_cell.angle_alpha   90.00
_cell.angle_beta   90.00
_cell.angle_gamma   90.00
#
_symmetry.space_group_name_H-M   'P 1'
#
loop_
_entity.id
_entity.type
_entity.pdbx_description
1 polymer ?
#
loop_
_entity_poly.entity_id
_entity_poly.type
_entity_poly.pdbx_seq_one_letter_code
_entity_poly.pdbx_strand_id
1 'polypeptide(L)'
;MKPFHVALALALLGSGCASLPSPVTATLDPTPVPRPIAGRVLYAARHATVTGASREQTLRPARRVGVDAVLPSGEVLVSGMTDDDGVFALRIPDSRAVLRVRAAIVADGFDLAVTRDPFGAQEHALDVPLPTDPEAQAIEISIGDESEMAGALHLLDTVLTGARAVHAWTGEYVPPFYAYWGRGVTTEWSYYRAERVAGSGRYSVELLGGEPGRQTTTDTDEHDEAIILHEFGHFVMDVMTTDSSHGGTHPGGVLIDPGLAWEEGRASWFACAVLRQPLYVDTIGIEPSGSLRVAANLETQSAEGPRGMGSEAGVEEILWDLSDGGPPDAPFTLPDTDNDGVALGPAAVFAAMRGIAREPGAYPDITSFLRYLVRTQVADGLAIKQLLLAGGHPEAMLPLDDTPLWPLDITLGATVGGKIDSITDPSPSGGPPRPGNGRDAVQAYRVHVPTAMWLTVRLTIFGSGGQSDRTDVDLELRDLRANPLGASRGEGPSEQIVQHVQPGWYVIYVRDGGSPNRAGYELSVTGR
;
A
#
# COMPACT_ATOMS: atom_id res chain seq x y z
N MET A 1 61.21 43.37 13.34
CA MET A 1 62.03 44.23 12.44
C MET A 1 61.15 45.41 11.98
N LYS A 2 61.72 46.56 11.61
CA LYS A 2 61.00 47.73 11.01
C LYS A 2 61.38 47.84 9.51
N PRO A 3 60.56 48.44 8.63
CA PRO A 3 60.46 49.91 8.46
C PRO A 3 59.09 50.48 8.96
N PHE A 4 58.86 51.75 9.32
CA PHE A 4 59.04 53.07 8.64
C PHE A 4 58.10 53.24 7.42
N HIS A 5 57.45 54.38 7.14
CA HIS A 5 57.43 55.75 7.73
C HIS A 5 56.02 56.43 7.48
N VAL A 6 55.69 57.72 7.66
CA VAL A 6 56.48 58.96 7.86
C VAL A 6 56.04 59.88 9.03
N ALA A 7 55.09 60.81 8.87
CA ALA A 7 54.79 61.93 9.78
C ALA A 7 53.34 62.47 9.70
N LEU A 8 52.88 63.13 10.77
CA LEU A 8 51.67 63.96 10.86
C LEU A 8 51.98 65.40 10.40
N ALA A 9 51.04 66.06 9.73
CA ALA A 9 51.11 67.49 9.41
C ALA A 9 49.84 68.22 9.86
N LEU A 10 50.00 69.44 10.38
CA LEU A 10 48.91 70.26 10.93
C LEU A 10 48.51 71.35 9.93
N ALA A 11 47.21 71.55 9.70
CA ALA A 11 46.66 72.62 8.86
C ALA A 11 45.43 73.26 9.53
N LEU A 12 45.18 74.53 9.25
CA LEU A 12 44.28 75.39 10.05
C LEU A 12 42.79 75.25 9.70
N LEU A 13 41.97 75.67 10.65
CA LEU A 13 40.53 75.92 10.53
C LEU A 13 40.18 76.86 9.37
N GLY A 14 39.11 76.53 8.64
CA GLY A 14 38.36 77.46 7.80
C GLY A 14 36.88 77.35 8.14
N SER A 15 36.26 78.44 8.61
CA SER A 15 34.85 78.42 9.05
C SER A 15 33.90 78.54 7.85
N GLY A 16 33.16 77.49 7.55
CA GLY A 16 32.05 77.50 6.59
C GLY A 16 30.74 77.14 7.29
N CYS A 17 29.72 78.01 7.21
CA CYS A 17 28.39 77.72 7.74
C CYS A 17 27.66 76.73 6.83
N ALA A 18 27.86 75.43 7.06
CA ALA A 18 27.03 74.40 6.45
C ALA A 18 25.65 74.37 7.13
N SER A 19 24.60 74.59 6.35
CA SER A 19 23.23 74.31 6.75
C SER A 19 23.09 72.84 7.16
N LEU A 20 22.46 72.57 8.29
CA LEU A 20 22.07 71.20 8.66
C LEU A 20 21.23 70.60 7.53
N PRO A 21 21.51 69.36 7.07
CA PRO A 21 20.57 68.66 6.20
C PRO A 21 19.25 68.49 6.97
N SER A 22 18.12 68.70 6.29
CA SER A 22 16.80 68.40 6.86
C SER A 22 16.78 66.96 7.39
N PRO A 23 16.13 66.69 8.54
CA PRO A 23 15.98 65.33 9.00
C PRO A 23 15.32 64.50 7.90
N VAL A 24 15.99 63.42 7.48
CA VAL A 24 15.34 62.42 6.63
C VAL A 24 14.27 61.78 7.50
N THR A 25 13.03 62.21 7.30
CA THR A 25 11.87 61.53 7.86
C THR A 25 11.87 60.14 7.28
N ALA A 26 12.35 59.16 8.05
CA ALA A 26 12.14 57.77 7.75
C ALA A 26 10.62 57.55 7.78
N THR A 27 10.01 57.54 6.61
CA THR A 27 8.67 56.97 6.44
C THR A 27 8.80 55.50 6.83
N LEU A 28 8.40 55.18 8.06
CA LEU A 28 8.04 53.83 8.42
C LEU A 28 6.99 53.41 7.39
N ASP A 29 7.32 52.43 6.54
CA ASP A 29 6.32 51.84 5.65
C ASP A 29 5.12 51.42 6.51
N PRO A 30 3.88 51.76 6.10
CA PRO A 30 2.71 51.49 6.91
C PRO A 30 2.66 49.99 7.19
N THR A 31 2.69 49.62 8.47
CA THR A 31 2.82 48.22 8.91
C THR A 31 1.77 47.38 8.19
N PRO A 32 2.16 46.40 7.36
CA PRO A 32 1.21 45.70 6.49
C PRO A 32 0.02 45.17 7.28
N VAL A 33 -1.18 45.63 6.91
CA VAL A 33 -2.42 45.23 7.57
C VAL A 33 -2.74 43.80 7.13
N PRO A 34 -2.75 42.79 8.03
CA PRO A 34 -2.88 41.40 7.60
C PRO A 34 -4.25 41.15 6.96
N ARG A 35 -4.23 40.80 5.67
CA ARG A 35 -5.42 40.60 4.83
C ARG A 35 -6.10 39.28 5.22
N PRO A 36 -7.35 39.30 5.72
CA PRO A 36 -8.09 38.06 5.93
C PRO A 36 -8.48 37.47 4.56
N ILE A 37 -8.19 36.18 4.38
CA ILE A 37 -8.65 35.40 3.24
C ILE A 37 -9.31 34.14 3.80
N ALA A 38 -10.62 34.04 3.63
CA ALA A 38 -11.29 32.74 3.59
C ALA A 38 -11.19 32.19 2.16
N GLY A 39 -11.14 30.87 2.01
CA GLY A 39 -11.18 30.29 0.68
C GLY A 39 -11.53 28.81 0.68
N ARG A 40 -11.69 28.26 -0.53
CA ARG A 40 -11.97 26.84 -0.76
C ARG A 40 -10.98 26.27 -1.77
N VAL A 41 -10.45 25.08 -1.50
CA VAL A 41 -9.63 24.31 -2.45
C VAL A 41 -10.46 23.14 -2.99
N LEU A 42 -10.59 23.08 -4.30
CA LEU A 42 -11.23 22.00 -5.04
C LEU A 42 -10.22 21.40 -6.03
N TYR A 43 -10.29 20.09 -6.27
CA TYR A 43 -9.48 19.42 -7.29
C TYR A 43 -10.37 18.59 -8.22
N ALA A 44 -9.96 18.46 -9.48
CA ALA A 44 -10.64 17.60 -10.45
C ALA A 44 -10.31 16.12 -10.23
N ALA A 45 -11.34 15.31 -10.06
CA ALA A 45 -11.27 13.85 -10.11
C ALA A 45 -12.05 13.32 -11.32
N ARG A 46 -11.64 12.17 -11.84
CA ARG A 46 -12.39 11.39 -12.84
C ARG A 46 -13.14 10.24 -12.15
N HIS A 47 -13.91 9.48 -12.92
CA HIS A 47 -14.51 8.21 -12.50
C HIS A 47 -14.24 7.16 -13.59
N ALA A 48 -14.16 5.88 -13.22
CA ALA A 48 -13.91 4.81 -14.20
C ALA A 48 -15.09 4.62 -15.16
N THR A 49 -14.80 4.39 -16.45
CA THR A 49 -15.78 4.00 -17.47
C THR A 49 -15.23 2.87 -18.33
N VAL A 50 -16.09 2.21 -19.10
CA VAL A 50 -15.70 1.13 -20.04
C VAL A 50 -14.63 1.53 -21.06
N THR A 51 -14.36 2.83 -21.24
CA THR A 51 -13.32 3.38 -22.11
C THR A 51 -12.26 4.21 -21.37
N GLY A 52 -11.94 3.81 -20.14
CA GLY A 52 -10.90 4.41 -19.30
C GLY A 52 -11.45 5.42 -18.29
N ALA A 53 -10.59 6.26 -17.72
CA ALA A 53 -11.01 7.34 -16.84
C ALA A 53 -11.90 8.35 -17.60
N SER A 54 -13.01 8.77 -16.99
CA SER A 54 -14.04 9.61 -17.59
C SER A 54 -13.47 10.89 -18.20
N ARG A 55 -13.94 11.29 -19.39
CA ARG A 55 -13.55 12.59 -19.96
C ARG A 55 -14.09 13.75 -19.12
N GLU A 56 -15.30 13.57 -18.57
CA GLU A 56 -15.90 14.46 -17.57
C GLU A 56 -15.07 14.48 -16.27
N GLN A 57 -15.05 15.62 -15.60
CA GLN A 57 -14.34 15.84 -14.34
C GLN A 57 -15.35 16.30 -13.29
N THR A 58 -15.23 15.76 -12.07
CA THR A 58 -15.97 16.25 -10.90
C THR A 58 -15.01 16.99 -9.99
N LEU A 59 -15.35 18.23 -9.60
CA LEU A 59 -14.59 18.97 -8.59
C LEU A 59 -14.95 18.43 -7.20
N ARG A 60 -13.97 17.83 -6.52
CA ARG A 60 -14.06 17.35 -5.13
C ARG A 60 -13.32 18.33 -4.19
N PRO A 61 -13.73 18.49 -2.91
CA PRO A 61 -13.00 19.32 -1.96
C PRO A 61 -11.67 18.66 -1.55
N ALA A 62 -10.58 19.42 -1.54
CA ALA A 62 -9.30 18.92 -1.01
C ALA A 62 -9.35 18.90 0.53
N ARG A 63 -9.56 17.74 1.15
CA ARG A 63 -9.81 17.63 2.60
C ARG A 63 -8.50 17.62 3.40
N ARG A 64 -8.45 18.41 4.47
CA ARG A 64 -7.33 18.45 5.45
C ARG A 64 -5.94 18.78 4.86
N VAL A 65 -5.88 19.41 3.68
CA VAL A 65 -4.61 19.70 3.00
C VAL A 65 -3.97 21.00 3.48
N GLY A 66 -2.63 21.04 3.53
CA GLY A 66 -1.87 22.23 3.93
C GLY A 66 -2.05 23.40 2.96
N VAL A 67 -2.29 24.60 3.51
CA VAL A 67 -2.35 25.86 2.76
C VAL A 67 -1.50 26.91 3.47
N ASP A 68 -0.40 27.33 2.85
CA ASP A 68 0.52 28.34 3.37
C ASP A 68 0.38 29.66 2.60
N ALA A 69 0.63 30.80 3.25
CA ALA A 69 0.96 32.04 2.56
C ALA A 69 2.48 32.22 2.51
N VAL A 70 3.05 32.27 1.29
CA VAL A 70 4.50 32.16 1.05
C VAL A 70 5.00 33.36 0.25
N LEU A 71 6.13 33.96 0.65
CA LEU A 71 6.79 35.01 -0.12
C LEU A 71 7.54 34.44 -1.35
N PRO A 72 7.86 35.27 -2.36
CA PRO A 72 8.71 34.89 -3.49
C PRO A 72 10.14 34.41 -3.13
N SER A 73 10.54 34.56 -1.86
CA SER A 73 11.77 33.99 -1.28
C SER A 73 11.64 32.50 -0.91
N GLY A 74 10.43 31.94 -0.91
CA GLY A 74 10.11 30.62 -0.32
C GLY A 74 9.82 30.68 1.19
N GLU A 75 9.83 31.85 1.80
CA GLU A 75 9.54 32.06 3.22
C GLU A 75 8.04 31.94 3.52
N VAL A 76 7.66 31.00 4.39
CA VAL A 76 6.29 30.82 4.86
C VAL A 76 5.97 31.86 5.94
N LEU A 77 4.94 32.68 5.70
CA LEU A 77 4.49 33.73 6.61
C LEU A 77 3.42 33.26 7.61
N VAL A 78 2.53 32.38 7.16
CA VAL A 78 1.48 31.75 7.97
C VAL A 78 1.04 30.46 7.28
N SER A 79 0.82 29.42 8.08
CA SER A 79 0.29 28.13 7.64
C SER A 79 -1.14 27.94 8.15
N GLY A 80 -1.91 27.16 7.40
CA GLY A 80 -3.23 26.68 7.76
C GLY A 80 -3.54 25.38 7.03
N MET A 81 -4.79 24.94 7.14
CA MET A 81 -5.26 23.69 6.58
C MET A 81 -6.71 23.87 6.12
N THR A 82 -7.15 23.07 5.15
CA THR A 82 -8.58 22.96 4.82
C THR A 82 -9.33 22.09 5.83
N ASP A 83 -10.64 22.28 5.95
CA ASP A 83 -11.54 21.33 6.60
C ASP A 83 -11.99 20.21 5.62
N ASP A 84 -13.02 19.43 5.98
CA ASP A 84 -13.56 18.37 5.11
C ASP A 84 -14.47 18.89 3.99
N ASP A 85 -14.86 20.17 4.04
CA ASP A 85 -15.51 20.89 2.95
C ASP A 85 -14.47 21.58 2.03
N GLY A 86 -13.16 21.39 2.27
CA GLY A 86 -12.08 22.03 1.52
C GLY A 86 -11.89 23.51 1.85
N VAL A 87 -12.52 24.02 2.92
CA VAL A 87 -12.52 25.44 3.29
C VAL A 87 -11.37 25.75 4.25
N PHE A 88 -10.67 26.87 4.03
CA PHE A 88 -9.59 27.37 4.87
C PHE A 88 -9.79 28.85 5.23
N ALA A 89 -9.11 29.33 6.26
CA ALA A 89 -9.03 30.75 6.60
C ALA A 89 -7.63 31.15 7.08
N LEU A 90 -7.06 32.18 6.45
CA LEU A 90 -5.73 32.73 6.74
C LEU A 90 -5.77 34.24 6.98
N ARG A 91 -4.78 34.76 7.72
CA ARG A 91 -4.54 36.19 7.91
C ARG A 91 -3.17 36.55 7.34
N ILE A 92 -3.15 36.90 6.07
CA ILE A 92 -1.93 36.99 5.26
C ILE A 92 -1.18 38.29 5.61
N PRO A 93 0.05 38.24 6.15
CA PRO A 93 0.73 39.44 6.62
C PRO A 93 1.22 40.37 5.50
N ASP A 94 1.54 39.86 4.31
CA ASP A 94 2.15 40.62 3.22
C ASP A 94 1.42 40.36 1.90
N SER A 95 1.04 41.44 1.20
CA SER A 95 0.32 41.37 -0.09
C SER A 95 1.18 40.87 -1.26
N ARG A 96 2.49 40.67 -1.06
CA ARG A 96 3.41 40.05 -2.02
C ARG A 96 3.41 38.52 -1.96
N ALA A 97 2.73 37.92 -0.97
CA ALA A 97 2.66 36.48 -0.81
C ALA A 97 1.75 35.82 -1.87
N VAL A 98 1.98 34.54 -2.12
CA VAL A 98 1.10 33.62 -2.85
C VAL A 98 0.53 32.58 -1.88
N LEU A 99 -0.58 31.95 -2.23
CA LEU A 99 -1.11 30.80 -1.50
C LEU A 99 -0.50 29.52 -2.06
N ARG A 100 0.28 28.80 -1.25
CA ARG A 100 0.81 27.49 -1.59
C ARG A 100 -0.12 26.41 -1.05
N VAL A 101 -0.84 25.73 -1.94
CA VAL A 101 -1.52 24.48 -1.60
C VAL A 101 -0.49 23.35 -1.63
N ARG A 102 -0.47 22.49 -0.61
CA ARG A 102 0.46 21.35 -0.51
C ARG A 102 -0.30 20.03 -0.40
N ALA A 103 0.19 19.00 -1.09
CA ALA A 103 -0.32 17.64 -0.99
C ALA A 103 0.23 16.94 0.26
N ALA A 104 -0.07 17.49 1.43
CA ALA A 104 0.26 16.91 2.72
C ALA A 104 -0.79 17.25 3.80
N ILE A 105 -0.96 16.32 4.74
CA ILE A 105 -1.84 16.38 5.91
C ILE A 105 -0.98 16.06 7.12
N VAL A 106 -0.87 17.01 8.06
CA VAL A 106 -0.15 16.82 9.34
C VAL A 106 -1.05 17.35 10.47
N ALA A 107 -2.14 16.62 10.71
CA ALA A 107 -3.23 17.04 11.60
C ALA A 107 -4.10 15.85 12.04
N ASP A 108 -4.88 16.05 13.12
CA ASP A 108 -5.91 15.12 13.61
C ASP A 108 -5.43 13.67 13.89
N GLY A 109 -4.11 13.47 14.05
CA GLY A 109 -3.44 12.18 14.26
C GLY A 109 -2.80 11.57 13.00
N PHE A 110 -2.95 12.20 11.84
CA PHE A 110 -2.42 11.75 10.56
C PHE A 110 -1.16 12.53 10.14
N ASP A 111 -0.20 11.82 9.52
CA ASP A 111 0.97 12.35 8.82
C ASP A 111 1.04 11.66 7.45
N LEU A 112 0.47 12.31 6.43
CA LEU A 112 0.21 11.75 5.09
C LEU A 112 0.69 12.75 4.04
N ALA A 113 1.40 12.30 3.00
CA ALA A 113 1.83 13.15 1.90
C ALA A 113 1.80 12.47 0.53
N VAL A 114 1.81 13.26 -0.54
CA VAL A 114 2.11 12.80 -1.91
C VAL A 114 3.33 13.58 -2.41
N THR A 115 4.37 12.87 -2.85
CA THR A 115 5.70 13.44 -3.07
C THR A 115 6.26 13.16 -4.45
N ARG A 116 7.09 14.08 -4.92
CA ARG A 116 7.77 14.08 -6.24
C ARG A 116 9.11 13.37 -6.24
N ASP A 117 9.57 12.92 -5.07
CA ASP A 117 10.87 12.29 -4.88
C ASP A 117 10.75 10.91 -4.19
N PRO A 118 11.67 9.97 -4.50
CA PRO A 118 11.67 8.63 -3.93
C PRO A 118 12.14 8.55 -2.46
N PHE A 119 12.20 9.66 -1.72
CA PHE A 119 12.52 9.71 -0.29
C PHE A 119 11.53 10.55 0.55
N GLY A 120 10.44 11.02 -0.08
CA GLY A 120 9.36 11.72 0.61
C GLY A 120 9.70 13.14 1.08
N ALA A 121 10.79 13.72 0.60
CA ALA A 121 11.30 15.03 1.02
C ALA A 121 10.68 16.23 0.28
N GLN A 122 9.94 15.99 -0.81
CA GLN A 122 9.39 17.01 -1.71
C GLN A 122 7.91 16.73 -2.02
N GLU A 123 7.02 17.28 -1.20
CA GLU A 123 5.57 17.30 -1.42
C GLU A 123 5.22 17.91 -2.80
N HIS A 124 4.14 17.43 -3.43
CA HIS A 124 3.51 18.19 -4.52
C HIS A 124 2.94 19.50 -3.97
N ALA A 125 3.16 20.60 -4.67
CA ALA A 125 2.69 21.93 -4.26
C ALA A 125 2.35 22.82 -5.47
N LEU A 126 1.37 23.70 -5.27
CA LEU A 126 0.91 24.67 -6.28
C LEU A 126 0.81 26.07 -5.67
N ASP A 127 1.52 27.03 -6.26
CA ASP A 127 1.47 28.44 -5.89
C ASP A 127 0.36 29.17 -6.66
N VAL A 128 -0.58 29.76 -5.92
CA VAL A 128 -1.77 30.44 -6.44
C VAL A 128 -1.71 31.94 -6.07
N PRO A 129 -1.76 32.87 -7.04
CA PRO A 129 -1.78 34.30 -6.75
C PRO A 129 -2.99 34.72 -5.90
N LEU A 130 -2.79 35.71 -5.03
CA LEU A 130 -3.88 36.32 -4.27
C LEU A 130 -4.85 37.09 -5.20
N PRO A 131 -6.12 37.27 -4.82
CA PRO A 131 -7.06 38.06 -5.60
C PRO A 131 -6.55 39.50 -5.76
N THR A 132 -6.59 40.01 -6.99
CA THR A 132 -5.96 41.28 -7.39
C THR A 132 -6.68 42.51 -6.83
N ASP A 133 -7.98 42.40 -6.54
CA ASP A 133 -8.71 43.34 -5.68
C ASP A 133 -8.23 43.19 -4.22
N PRO A 134 -7.66 44.23 -3.58
CA PRO A 134 -7.21 44.15 -2.19
C PRO A 134 -8.34 43.91 -1.17
N GLU A 135 -9.57 44.34 -1.47
CA GLU A 135 -10.72 44.23 -0.57
C GLU A 135 -11.38 42.84 -0.62
N ALA A 136 -11.05 42.01 -1.61
CA ALA A 136 -11.58 40.65 -1.71
C ALA A 136 -11.06 39.76 -0.55
N GLN A 137 -11.98 39.23 0.25
CA GLN A 137 -11.69 38.36 1.41
C GLN A 137 -12.02 36.88 1.15
N ALA A 138 -12.38 36.55 -0.09
CA ALA A 138 -12.77 35.21 -0.53
C ALA A 138 -11.96 34.78 -1.77
N ILE A 139 -11.59 33.50 -1.85
CA ILE A 139 -11.01 32.87 -3.04
C ILE A 139 -11.52 31.43 -3.20
N GLU A 140 -11.87 31.04 -4.43
CA GLU A 140 -12.02 29.62 -4.78
C GLU A 140 -10.81 29.21 -5.63
N ILE A 141 -10.19 28.10 -5.25
CA ILE A 141 -9.00 27.53 -5.89
C ILE A 141 -9.42 26.18 -6.48
N SER A 142 -9.95 26.23 -7.71
CA SER A 142 -10.40 25.06 -8.45
C SER A 142 -9.29 24.56 -9.39
N ILE A 143 -8.67 23.44 -9.01
CA ILE A 143 -7.49 22.87 -9.67
C ILE A 143 -7.95 21.80 -10.68
N GLY A 144 -7.93 22.15 -11.97
CA GLY A 144 -8.27 21.23 -13.05
C GLY A 144 -7.20 20.16 -13.30
N ASP A 145 -7.61 19.06 -13.93
CA ASP A 145 -6.76 17.89 -14.21
C ASP A 145 -5.62 18.18 -15.20
N GLU A 146 -5.63 19.33 -15.89
CA GLU A 146 -4.45 19.82 -16.62
C GLU A 146 -3.25 20.13 -15.69
N SER A 147 -3.50 20.28 -14.39
CA SER A 147 -2.48 20.38 -13.35
C SER A 147 -2.24 19.02 -12.70
N GLU A 148 -0.98 18.58 -12.65
CA GLU A 148 -0.55 17.39 -11.88
C GLU A 148 -0.96 17.45 -10.40
N MET A 149 -1.14 18.67 -9.86
CA MET A 149 -1.61 18.87 -8.49
C MET A 149 -3.02 18.28 -8.25
N ALA A 150 -3.87 18.16 -9.28
CA ALA A 150 -5.19 17.55 -9.12
C ALA A 150 -5.08 16.06 -8.77
N GLY A 151 -4.25 15.31 -9.50
CA GLY A 151 -3.93 13.91 -9.19
C GLY A 151 -3.28 13.76 -7.82
N ALA A 152 -2.29 14.59 -7.48
CA ALA A 152 -1.66 14.56 -6.15
C ALA A 152 -2.64 14.83 -4.99
N LEU A 153 -3.66 15.67 -5.20
CA LEU A 153 -4.71 15.91 -4.21
C LEU A 153 -5.71 14.76 -4.14
N HIS A 154 -6.05 14.12 -5.27
CA HIS A 154 -6.91 12.94 -5.30
C HIS A 154 -6.27 11.75 -4.57
N LEU A 155 -5.02 11.43 -4.90
CA LEU A 155 -4.21 10.41 -4.22
C LEU A 155 -4.22 10.59 -2.69
N LEU A 156 -3.99 11.82 -2.23
CA LEU A 156 -3.96 12.17 -0.81
C LEU A 156 -5.32 12.02 -0.13
N ASP A 157 -6.40 12.42 -0.80
CA ASP A 157 -7.77 12.38 -0.30
C ASP A 157 -8.32 10.94 -0.21
N THR A 158 -7.91 10.09 -1.15
CA THR A 158 -8.16 8.63 -1.13
C THR A 158 -7.37 7.96 0.01
N VAL A 159 -6.07 8.26 0.16
CA VAL A 159 -5.24 7.78 1.28
C VAL A 159 -5.80 8.24 2.64
N LEU A 160 -6.28 9.48 2.76
CA LEU A 160 -6.97 9.98 3.95
C LEU A 160 -8.25 9.17 4.25
N THR A 161 -8.95 8.70 3.23
CA THR A 161 -10.16 7.87 3.39
C THR A 161 -9.82 6.49 3.95
N GLY A 162 -8.78 5.83 3.43
CA GLY A 162 -8.25 4.58 3.98
C GLY A 162 -7.75 4.73 5.43
N ALA A 163 -6.97 5.78 5.71
CA ALA A 163 -6.48 6.07 7.06
C ALA A 163 -7.62 6.32 8.07
N ARG A 164 -8.70 6.97 7.63
CA ARG A 164 -9.92 7.19 8.45
C ARG A 164 -10.72 5.90 8.67
N ALA A 165 -10.78 5.00 7.70
CA ALA A 165 -11.41 3.68 7.86
C ALA A 165 -10.67 2.83 8.91
N VAL A 166 -9.33 2.74 8.80
CA VAL A 166 -8.49 2.07 9.81
C VAL A 166 -8.70 2.65 11.20
N HIS A 167 -8.78 3.98 11.32
CA HIS A 167 -9.06 4.64 12.60
C HIS A 167 -10.47 4.30 13.13
N ALA A 168 -11.49 4.27 12.28
CA ALA A 168 -12.85 3.89 12.67
C ALA A 168 -12.96 2.42 13.10
N TRP A 169 -12.18 1.52 12.49
CA TRP A 169 -12.17 0.09 12.79
C TRP A 169 -11.35 -0.28 14.04
N THR A 170 -10.32 0.52 14.39
CA THR A 170 -9.35 0.16 15.45
C THR A 170 -9.25 1.13 16.62
N GLY A 171 -9.62 2.41 16.43
CA GLY A 171 -9.30 3.51 17.34
C GLY A 171 -7.82 3.93 17.34
N GLU A 172 -6.98 3.32 16.50
CA GLU A 172 -5.55 3.61 16.36
C GLU A 172 -5.31 4.48 15.11
N TYR A 173 -4.12 5.09 14.99
CA TYR A 173 -3.73 5.85 13.81
C TYR A 173 -2.63 5.09 13.05
N VAL A 174 -2.64 5.20 11.72
CA VAL A 174 -1.58 4.64 10.87
C VAL A 174 -0.25 5.39 11.11
N PRO A 175 0.91 4.74 10.96
CA PRO A 175 2.22 5.40 10.95
C PRO A 175 2.34 6.47 9.84
N PRO A 176 3.35 7.37 9.92
CA PRO A 176 3.65 8.33 8.85
C PRO A 176 3.82 7.65 7.49
N PHE A 177 3.12 8.17 6.48
CA PHE A 177 3.00 7.54 5.17
C PHE A 177 3.15 8.56 4.03
N TYR A 178 3.68 8.14 2.88
CA TYR A 178 3.58 8.94 1.66
C TYR A 178 3.48 8.10 0.37
N ALA A 179 2.73 8.61 -0.61
CA ALA A 179 2.77 8.10 -1.97
C ALA A 179 3.82 8.87 -2.79
N TYR A 180 4.80 8.16 -3.35
CA TYR A 180 5.69 8.71 -4.36
C TYR A 180 5.01 8.58 -5.73
N TRP A 181 4.75 9.70 -6.39
CA TRP A 181 4.02 9.73 -7.67
C TRP A 181 4.40 10.96 -8.51
N GLY A 182 4.20 10.85 -9.83
CA GLY A 182 4.26 11.97 -10.77
C GLY A 182 4.00 11.50 -12.20
N ARG A 183 3.51 12.40 -13.05
CA ARG A 183 3.11 12.06 -14.42
C ARG A 183 4.32 11.74 -15.29
N GLY A 184 4.36 10.53 -15.85
CA GLY A 184 5.51 10.02 -16.60
C GLY A 184 6.72 9.63 -15.74
N VAL A 185 6.55 9.44 -14.43
CA VAL A 185 7.66 9.10 -13.50
C VAL A 185 7.78 7.59 -13.34
N THR A 186 6.76 6.95 -12.76
CA THR A 186 6.67 5.49 -12.64
C THR A 186 5.80 4.96 -13.77
N THR A 187 6.31 3.99 -14.54
CA THR A 187 5.77 3.63 -15.87
C THR A 187 5.59 2.12 -16.10
N GLU A 188 5.74 1.29 -15.06
CA GLU A 188 5.58 -0.17 -15.18
C GLU A 188 4.42 -0.68 -14.32
N TRP A 189 4.47 -0.43 -13.00
CA TRP A 189 3.50 -0.89 -12.00
C TRP A 189 3.42 0.09 -10.83
N SER A 190 2.27 0.13 -10.15
CA SER A 190 2.21 0.53 -8.74
C SER A 190 2.75 -0.57 -7.83
N TYR A 191 3.24 -0.20 -6.64
CA TYR A 191 3.63 -1.14 -5.58
C TYR A 191 3.88 -0.46 -4.23
N TYR A 192 3.62 -1.20 -3.16
CA TYR A 192 4.11 -0.94 -1.81
C TYR A 192 5.66 -0.96 -1.76
N ARG A 193 6.24 -0.09 -0.93
CA ARG A 193 7.71 0.09 -0.80
C ARG A 193 8.22 -0.08 0.63
N ALA A 194 7.38 -0.45 1.59
CA ALA A 194 7.70 -0.51 3.02
C ALA A 194 8.31 0.81 3.56
N GLU A 195 9.11 0.73 4.62
CA GLU A 195 9.84 1.89 5.15
C GLU A 195 10.89 2.41 4.15
N ARG A 196 10.76 3.69 3.74
CA ARG A 196 11.74 4.31 2.85
C ARG A 196 12.88 4.92 3.68
N VAL A 197 14.05 4.29 3.60
CA VAL A 197 15.07 4.27 4.67
C VAL A 197 14.56 3.45 5.87
N ALA A 198 15.05 2.23 6.00
CA ALA A 198 14.65 1.31 7.07
C ALA A 198 15.06 1.83 8.46
N GLY A 199 14.14 1.74 9.42
CA GLY A 199 14.28 2.32 10.75
C GLY A 199 13.92 3.81 10.82
N SER A 200 13.24 4.35 9.79
CA SER A 200 12.67 5.71 9.80
C SER A 200 11.27 5.76 10.43
N GLY A 201 10.54 4.64 10.41
CA GLY A 201 9.12 4.58 10.75
C GLY A 201 8.22 5.30 9.75
N ARG A 202 8.73 5.66 8.55
CA ARG A 202 7.98 6.32 7.49
C ARG A 202 7.83 5.43 6.28
N TYR A 203 6.60 5.05 6.01
CA TYR A 203 6.23 4.07 5.00
C TYR A 203 5.86 4.74 3.68
N SER A 204 5.90 3.96 2.59
CA SER A 204 5.52 4.50 1.29
C SER A 204 4.94 3.47 0.32
N VAL A 205 4.18 4.01 -0.62
CA VAL A 205 3.86 3.37 -1.91
C VAL A 205 4.54 4.17 -3.02
N GLU A 206 4.64 3.57 -4.20
CA GLU A 206 5.07 4.25 -5.42
C GLU A 206 4.05 3.92 -6.51
N LEU A 207 3.42 4.96 -7.05
CA LEU A 207 2.21 4.82 -7.88
C LEU A 207 2.44 5.20 -9.35
N LEU A 208 1.72 4.54 -10.25
CA LEU A 208 1.86 4.68 -11.69
C LEU A 208 1.40 6.05 -12.20
N GLY A 209 2.19 6.66 -13.09
CA GLY A 209 1.91 7.95 -13.74
C GLY A 209 1.89 7.89 -15.27
N GLY A 210 1.80 6.68 -15.82
CA GLY A 210 1.75 6.40 -17.26
C GLY A 210 3.04 6.67 -18.03
N GLU A 211 3.02 6.44 -19.35
CA GLU A 211 4.14 6.83 -20.20
C GLU A 211 4.24 8.38 -20.28
N PRO A 212 5.46 8.96 -20.34
CA PRO A 212 5.66 10.41 -20.41
C PRO A 212 4.84 11.12 -21.49
N GLY A 213 3.85 11.89 -21.05
CA GLY A 213 2.97 12.69 -21.92
C GLY A 213 1.90 11.89 -22.66
N ARG A 214 1.55 10.69 -22.19
CA ARG A 214 0.63 9.76 -22.85
C ARG A 214 -0.57 9.31 -22.00
N GLN A 215 -0.90 10.05 -20.95
CA GLN A 215 -1.97 9.77 -19.96
C GLN A 215 -3.36 9.50 -20.57
N THR A 216 -3.62 9.93 -21.81
CA THR A 216 -4.88 9.60 -22.52
C THR A 216 -4.92 8.17 -23.10
N THR A 217 -3.79 7.45 -23.10
CA THR A 217 -3.61 6.16 -23.79
C THR A 217 -2.83 5.11 -22.99
N THR A 218 -2.45 5.43 -21.75
CA THR A 218 -1.69 4.53 -20.86
C THR A 218 -2.26 4.56 -19.46
N ASP A 219 -2.09 3.44 -18.80
CA ASP A 219 -2.23 3.17 -17.36
C ASP A 219 -1.82 4.35 -16.45
N THR A 220 -2.69 4.80 -15.53
CA THR A 220 -2.46 5.97 -14.65
C THR A 220 -3.30 5.93 -13.36
N ASP A 221 -2.70 5.51 -12.25
CA ASP A 221 -3.43 5.23 -10.99
C ASP A 221 -3.92 6.47 -10.22
N GLU A 222 -3.59 7.68 -10.68
CA GLU A 222 -3.99 8.95 -10.06
C GLU A 222 -5.51 9.19 -9.98
N HIS A 223 -6.32 8.40 -10.71
CA HIS A 223 -7.78 8.43 -10.67
C HIS A 223 -8.43 7.13 -10.16
N ASP A 224 -7.66 6.06 -9.97
CA ASP A 224 -8.21 4.73 -9.66
C ASP A 224 -8.15 4.42 -8.17
N GLU A 225 -9.20 4.84 -7.47
CA GLU A 225 -9.34 4.79 -6.01
C GLU A 225 -9.12 3.38 -5.43
N ALA A 226 -9.43 2.33 -6.18
CA ALA A 226 -9.19 0.95 -5.77
C ALA A 226 -7.70 0.59 -5.74
N ILE A 227 -6.92 0.92 -6.78
CA ILE A 227 -5.46 0.66 -6.83
C ILE A 227 -4.73 1.45 -5.73
N ILE A 228 -5.08 2.73 -5.56
CA ILE A 228 -4.50 3.58 -4.50
C ILE A 228 -4.72 2.97 -3.11
N LEU A 229 -5.89 2.37 -2.88
CA LEU A 229 -6.23 1.73 -1.61
C LEU A 229 -5.71 0.29 -1.48
N HIS A 230 -5.43 -0.41 -2.57
CA HIS A 230 -4.74 -1.71 -2.57
C HIS A 230 -3.32 -1.55 -1.99
N GLU A 231 -2.56 -0.60 -2.53
CA GLU A 231 -1.19 -0.34 -2.09
C GLU A 231 -1.13 0.28 -0.67
N PHE A 232 -2.13 1.10 -0.31
CA PHE A 232 -2.30 1.54 1.07
C PHE A 232 -2.75 0.39 1.99
N GLY A 233 -3.50 -0.58 1.47
CA GLY A 233 -3.89 -1.81 2.15
C GLY A 233 -2.67 -2.65 2.52
N HIS A 234 -1.76 -2.90 1.58
CA HIS A 234 -0.46 -3.55 1.84
C HIS A 234 0.31 -2.87 2.98
N PHE A 235 0.38 -1.54 2.98
CA PHE A 235 0.95 -0.76 4.10
C PHE A 235 0.22 -1.03 5.44
N VAL A 236 -1.12 -0.93 5.47
CA VAL A 236 -1.93 -1.16 6.67
C VAL A 236 -1.72 -2.58 7.22
N MET A 237 -1.62 -3.57 6.33
CA MET A 237 -1.40 -4.96 6.69
C MET A 237 0.00 -5.18 7.28
N ASP A 238 1.04 -4.65 6.63
CA ASP A 238 2.44 -4.73 7.07
C ASP A 238 2.68 -4.10 8.46
N VAL A 239 2.00 -3.00 8.79
CA VAL A 239 2.19 -2.29 10.06
C VAL A 239 1.24 -2.69 11.18
N MET A 240 0.09 -3.32 10.88
CA MET A 240 -0.92 -3.68 11.90
C MET A 240 -1.22 -5.19 12.03
N THR A 241 -0.83 -6.01 11.05
CA THR A 241 -1.17 -7.45 10.97
C THR A 241 0.09 -8.32 10.75
N THR A 242 0.23 -8.93 9.58
CA THR A 242 1.31 -9.83 9.14
C THR A 242 1.77 -9.46 7.74
N ASP A 243 2.87 -10.06 7.30
CA ASP A 243 3.23 -10.23 5.89
C ASP A 243 3.65 -11.69 5.69
N SER A 244 2.92 -12.42 4.84
CA SER A 244 3.14 -13.85 4.56
C SER A 244 3.54 -14.12 3.11
N SER A 245 3.88 -13.09 2.33
CA SER A 245 4.24 -13.22 0.92
C SER A 245 5.68 -12.82 0.65
N HIS A 246 6.33 -13.55 -0.26
CA HIS A 246 7.61 -13.11 -0.81
C HIS A 246 7.47 -12.08 -1.94
N GLY A 247 6.26 -11.59 -2.20
CA GLY A 247 5.90 -10.75 -3.34
C GLY A 247 6.06 -11.46 -4.68
N GLY A 248 5.85 -10.73 -5.78
CA GLY A 248 6.03 -11.22 -7.14
C GLY A 248 4.74 -11.23 -7.95
N THR A 249 4.82 -11.64 -9.21
CA THR A 249 3.71 -11.41 -10.15
C THR A 249 2.55 -12.40 -9.97
N HIS A 250 1.39 -11.87 -9.62
CA HIS A 250 0.10 -12.50 -9.40
C HIS A 250 -0.82 -12.25 -10.63
N PRO A 251 -1.02 -13.21 -11.55
CA PRO A 251 -1.82 -13.01 -12.74
C PRO A 251 -3.23 -13.60 -12.56
N GLY A 252 -4.27 -12.81 -12.81
CA GLY A 252 -5.66 -13.28 -12.73
C GLY A 252 -5.94 -14.58 -13.51
N GLY A 253 -6.79 -15.43 -12.93
CA GLY A 253 -7.21 -16.70 -13.54
C GLY A 253 -6.23 -17.87 -13.39
N VAL A 254 -5.29 -17.83 -12.45
CA VAL A 254 -4.51 -18.99 -11.96
C VAL A 254 -4.50 -19.01 -10.44
N LEU A 255 -4.06 -20.12 -9.82
CA LEU A 255 -3.68 -20.10 -8.39
C LEU A 255 -2.17 -19.89 -8.24
N ILE A 256 -1.79 -19.26 -7.14
CA ILE A 256 -0.43 -18.82 -6.78
C ILE A 256 -0.06 -19.32 -5.36
N ASP A 257 1.07 -18.87 -4.80
CA ASP A 257 1.39 -19.15 -3.38
C ASP A 257 0.24 -18.69 -2.45
N PRO A 258 -0.21 -19.51 -1.49
CA PRO A 258 -1.32 -19.14 -0.59
C PRO A 258 -1.05 -17.89 0.26
N GLY A 259 0.21 -17.60 0.59
CA GLY A 259 0.61 -16.36 1.25
C GLY A 259 0.45 -15.15 0.32
N LEU A 260 0.94 -15.24 -0.92
CA LEU A 260 0.75 -14.19 -1.93
C LEU A 260 -0.73 -13.95 -2.23
N ALA A 261 -1.54 -15.00 -2.42
CA ALA A 261 -2.99 -14.86 -2.60
C ALA A 261 -3.68 -14.18 -1.40
N TRP A 262 -3.18 -14.43 -0.19
CA TRP A 262 -3.68 -13.83 1.05
C TRP A 262 -3.22 -12.39 1.30
N GLU A 263 -2.06 -11.97 0.79
CA GLU A 263 -1.66 -10.54 0.78
C GLU A 263 -2.48 -9.76 -0.26
N GLU A 264 -2.44 -10.17 -1.53
CA GLU A 264 -3.10 -9.41 -2.62
C GLU A 264 -4.62 -9.37 -2.44
N GLY A 265 -5.29 -10.51 -2.22
CA GLY A 265 -6.75 -10.53 -2.07
C GLY A 265 -7.26 -9.78 -0.83
N ARG A 266 -6.43 -9.62 0.22
CA ARG A 266 -6.82 -8.78 1.38
C ARG A 266 -6.51 -7.29 1.18
N ALA A 267 -5.62 -6.94 0.25
CA ALA A 267 -5.45 -5.58 -0.22
C ALA A 267 -6.62 -5.15 -1.14
N SER A 268 -7.06 -6.02 -2.06
CA SER A 268 -8.28 -5.80 -2.87
C SER A 268 -9.52 -5.62 -2.00
N TRP A 269 -9.72 -6.54 -1.06
CA TRP A 269 -10.81 -6.46 -0.07
C TRP A 269 -10.76 -5.15 0.71
N PHE A 270 -9.58 -4.76 1.21
CA PHE A 270 -9.42 -3.52 1.97
C PHE A 270 -9.86 -2.31 1.12
N ALA A 271 -9.45 -2.25 -0.15
CA ALA A 271 -9.85 -1.19 -1.06
C ALA A 271 -11.38 -1.12 -1.23
N CYS A 272 -12.02 -2.24 -1.55
CA CYS A 272 -13.48 -2.32 -1.69
C CYS A 272 -14.24 -2.00 -0.40
N ALA A 273 -13.76 -2.48 0.76
CA ALA A 273 -14.35 -2.20 2.07
C ALA A 273 -14.23 -0.73 2.48
N VAL A 274 -13.13 -0.05 2.15
CA VAL A 274 -12.96 1.39 2.37
C VAL A 274 -13.87 2.21 1.45
N LEU A 275 -13.98 1.83 0.17
CA LEU A 275 -14.87 2.47 -0.81
C LEU A 275 -16.34 2.14 -0.59
N ARG A 276 -16.64 1.09 0.20
CA ARG A 276 -17.98 0.56 0.50
C ARG A 276 -18.75 0.10 -0.75
N GLN A 277 -18.03 -0.47 -1.71
CA GLN A 277 -18.56 -1.10 -2.91
C GLN A 277 -17.77 -2.38 -3.23
N PRO A 278 -18.40 -3.45 -3.77
CA PRO A 278 -17.70 -4.66 -4.16
C PRO A 278 -16.95 -4.53 -5.50
N LEU A 279 -17.04 -3.36 -6.17
CA LEU A 279 -16.39 -3.12 -7.46
C LEU A 279 -14.92 -2.67 -7.28
N TYR A 280 -14.00 -3.52 -7.73
CA TYR A 280 -12.57 -3.23 -7.85
C TYR A 280 -12.24 -2.89 -9.32
N VAL A 281 -11.73 -1.68 -9.58
CA VAL A 281 -11.65 -1.11 -10.93
C VAL A 281 -10.32 -0.39 -11.16
N ASP A 282 -9.78 -0.56 -12.36
CA ASP A 282 -8.45 -0.12 -12.83
C ASP A 282 -8.60 0.38 -14.27
N THR A 283 -8.11 1.59 -14.59
CA THR A 283 -8.28 2.24 -15.89
C THR A 283 -6.98 2.54 -16.63
N ILE A 284 -6.88 2.00 -17.85
CA ILE A 284 -5.90 2.45 -18.83
C ILE A 284 -6.46 3.69 -19.53
N GLY A 285 -5.78 4.83 -19.42
CA GLY A 285 -6.02 6.01 -20.24
C GLY A 285 -7.34 6.75 -19.97
N ILE A 286 -7.68 7.68 -20.86
CA ILE A 286 -8.83 8.59 -20.70
C ILE A 286 -9.79 8.42 -21.89
N GLU A 287 -11.09 8.54 -21.65
CA GLU A 287 -12.12 8.44 -22.67
C GLU A 287 -11.89 9.39 -23.88
N PRO A 288 -12.15 8.93 -25.12
CA PRO A 288 -12.64 7.62 -25.53
C PRO A 288 -11.51 6.67 -25.97
N SER A 289 -10.28 6.90 -25.53
CA SER A 289 -9.08 6.18 -26.01
C SER A 289 -8.52 5.19 -24.99
N GLY A 290 -9.07 5.17 -23.78
CA GLY A 290 -8.75 4.20 -22.74
C GLY A 290 -9.62 2.93 -22.76
N SER A 291 -9.45 2.12 -21.73
CA SER A 291 -10.20 0.89 -21.46
C SER A 291 -10.15 0.54 -19.97
N LEU A 292 -11.13 -0.23 -19.49
CA LEU A 292 -10.97 -0.95 -18.22
C LEU A 292 -9.88 -2.00 -18.35
N ARG A 293 -9.06 -2.11 -17.31
CA ARG A 293 -7.93 -3.04 -17.20
C ARG A 293 -8.25 -4.14 -16.19
N VAL A 294 -8.80 -3.76 -15.04
CA VAL A 294 -9.54 -4.63 -14.11
C VAL A 294 -10.94 -4.06 -13.92
N ALA A 295 -11.92 -4.95 -13.83
CA ALA A 295 -13.32 -4.65 -13.55
C ALA A 295 -13.93 -5.85 -12.81
N ALA A 296 -13.49 -6.04 -11.57
CA ALA A 296 -13.91 -7.15 -10.72
C ALA A 296 -15.08 -6.75 -9.82
N ASN A 297 -15.88 -7.73 -9.40
CA ASN A 297 -16.99 -7.56 -8.46
C ASN A 297 -16.94 -8.65 -7.39
N LEU A 298 -16.37 -8.33 -6.23
CA LEU A 298 -16.05 -9.25 -5.15
C LEU A 298 -17.24 -10.10 -4.70
N GLU A 299 -18.47 -9.58 -4.80
CA GLU A 299 -19.68 -10.30 -4.39
C GLU A 299 -20.29 -11.20 -5.49
N THR A 300 -20.05 -10.90 -6.78
CA THR A 300 -20.76 -11.58 -7.89
C THR A 300 -19.87 -12.36 -8.85
N GLN A 301 -18.55 -12.42 -8.64
CA GLN A 301 -17.60 -13.00 -9.58
C GLN A 301 -17.45 -14.54 -9.47
N SER A 302 -18.48 -15.20 -8.94
CA SER A 302 -18.48 -16.61 -8.53
C SER A 302 -18.25 -17.66 -9.64
N ALA A 303 -18.25 -17.29 -10.95
CA ALA A 303 -18.27 -18.24 -12.06
C ALA A 303 -16.95 -18.49 -12.85
N GLU A 304 -16.09 -17.48 -13.09
CA GLU A 304 -14.98 -17.58 -14.06
C GLU A 304 -13.59 -17.40 -13.42
N GLY A 305 -13.25 -18.29 -12.49
CA GLY A 305 -11.91 -18.36 -11.90
C GLY A 305 -11.62 -19.70 -11.20
N PRO A 306 -10.34 -20.08 -11.03
CA PRO A 306 -9.97 -21.18 -10.15
C PRO A 306 -10.22 -20.83 -8.67
N ARG A 307 -10.77 -21.77 -7.90
CA ARG A 307 -11.12 -21.61 -6.48
C ARG A 307 -10.18 -22.42 -5.59
N GLY A 308 -9.78 -21.86 -4.45
CA GLY A 308 -8.90 -22.52 -3.49
C GLY A 308 -8.06 -21.51 -2.70
N MET A 309 -7.23 -22.02 -1.78
CA MET A 309 -6.42 -21.20 -0.88
C MET A 309 -5.32 -20.36 -1.56
N GLY A 310 -4.95 -20.69 -2.80
CA GLY A 310 -4.04 -19.89 -3.64
C GLY A 310 -4.77 -18.94 -4.60
N SER A 311 -6.05 -18.64 -4.38
CA SER A 311 -6.85 -17.77 -5.26
C SER A 311 -6.96 -16.38 -4.68
N GLU A 312 -6.31 -15.41 -5.32
CA GLU A 312 -6.41 -13.97 -5.03
C GLU A 312 -7.88 -13.51 -5.09
N ALA A 313 -8.54 -13.75 -6.23
CA ALA A 313 -9.98 -13.55 -6.40
C ALA A 313 -10.81 -14.30 -5.33
N GLY A 314 -10.43 -15.53 -5.00
CA GLY A 314 -11.09 -16.32 -3.96
C GLY A 314 -10.84 -15.85 -2.52
N VAL A 315 -9.85 -14.99 -2.28
CA VAL A 315 -9.59 -14.37 -0.97
C VAL A 315 -10.37 -13.07 -0.85
N GLU A 316 -10.39 -12.23 -1.90
CA GLU A 316 -11.15 -10.97 -1.91
C GLU A 316 -12.67 -11.21 -1.83
N GLU A 317 -13.19 -12.24 -2.52
CA GLU A 317 -14.57 -12.77 -2.40
C GLU A 317 -14.87 -13.16 -0.94
N ILE A 318 -14.18 -14.18 -0.39
CA ILE A 318 -14.45 -14.69 0.97
C ILE A 318 -14.32 -13.58 2.03
N LEU A 319 -13.36 -12.65 1.88
CA LEU A 319 -13.22 -11.53 2.82
C LEU A 319 -14.35 -10.51 2.68
N TRP A 320 -14.90 -10.30 1.48
CA TRP A 320 -16.09 -9.47 1.28
C TRP A 320 -17.30 -10.09 2.00
N ASP A 321 -17.64 -11.35 1.69
CA ASP A 321 -18.77 -12.09 2.27
C ASP A 321 -18.67 -12.15 3.82
N LEU A 322 -17.46 -12.39 4.36
CA LEU A 322 -17.24 -12.35 5.82
C LEU A 322 -17.49 -10.95 6.43
N SER A 323 -17.35 -9.88 5.65
CA SER A 323 -17.33 -8.49 6.12
C SER A 323 -18.63 -7.73 5.90
N ASP A 324 -19.51 -8.18 5.03
CA ASP A 324 -20.61 -7.34 4.57
C ASP A 324 -21.84 -7.38 5.49
N GLY A 325 -22.95 -6.80 5.01
CA GLY A 325 -24.16 -6.60 5.78
C GLY A 325 -23.96 -5.91 7.13
N GLY A 326 -24.64 -6.41 8.15
CA GLY A 326 -24.55 -5.90 9.53
C GLY A 326 -25.42 -4.65 9.79
N PRO A 327 -25.22 -3.95 10.93
CA PRO A 327 -26.04 -2.80 11.32
C PRO A 327 -25.89 -1.61 10.34
N PRO A 328 -26.99 -1.07 9.77
CA PRO A 328 -26.93 0.05 8.81
C PRO A 328 -26.36 1.37 9.37
N ASP A 329 -26.23 1.49 10.68
CA ASP A 329 -25.69 2.64 11.41
C ASP A 329 -24.23 2.48 11.88
N ALA A 330 -23.59 1.34 11.58
CA ALA A 330 -22.17 1.14 11.86
C ALA A 330 -21.25 1.97 10.92
N PRO A 331 -20.06 2.39 11.37
CA PRO A 331 -19.05 2.97 10.48
C PRO A 331 -18.62 1.94 9.42
N PHE A 332 -18.68 2.32 8.15
CA PHE A 332 -18.28 1.49 7.01
C PHE A 332 -19.06 0.17 6.84
N THR A 333 -20.35 0.12 7.23
CA THR A 333 -21.26 -0.97 6.81
C THR A 333 -21.22 -1.14 5.29
N LEU A 334 -21.05 -2.37 4.80
CA LEU A 334 -21.05 -2.70 3.38
C LEU A 334 -22.46 -3.16 2.96
N PRO A 335 -22.83 -3.11 1.67
CA PRO A 335 -24.04 -3.77 1.19
C PRO A 335 -23.82 -5.30 1.19
N ASP A 336 -24.76 -6.02 1.80
CA ASP A 336 -25.05 -7.44 1.57
C ASP A 336 -26.16 -7.50 0.49
N THR A 337 -25.96 -8.23 -0.60
CA THR A 337 -26.97 -8.42 -1.66
C THR A 337 -27.30 -9.88 -1.98
N ASP A 338 -26.48 -10.84 -1.56
CA ASP A 338 -26.69 -12.28 -1.76
C ASP A 338 -27.33 -13.00 -0.54
N ASN A 339 -27.14 -12.46 0.68
CA ASN A 339 -27.62 -12.95 1.98
C ASN A 339 -27.06 -14.35 2.37
N ASP A 340 -25.74 -14.58 2.24
CA ASP A 340 -25.05 -15.83 2.62
C ASP A 340 -25.35 -16.32 4.06
N GLY A 341 -25.51 -15.38 5.00
CA GLY A 341 -25.80 -15.62 6.42
C GLY A 341 -24.68 -15.26 7.39
N VAL A 342 -23.55 -14.75 6.91
CA VAL A 342 -22.48 -14.11 7.69
C VAL A 342 -22.64 -12.59 7.58
N ALA A 343 -22.14 -11.84 8.59
CA ALA A 343 -22.17 -10.38 8.61
C ALA A 343 -21.28 -9.85 9.75
N LEU A 344 -19.96 -10.02 9.68
CA LEU A 344 -19.07 -9.64 10.78
C LEU A 344 -18.80 -8.12 10.81
N GLY A 345 -18.90 -7.44 9.66
CA GLY A 345 -18.43 -6.07 9.49
C GLY A 345 -16.90 -6.02 9.26
N PRO A 346 -16.38 -5.11 8.40
CA PRO A 346 -14.96 -5.06 8.08
C PRO A 346 -14.07 -4.77 9.30
N ALA A 347 -14.60 -4.07 10.31
CA ALA A 347 -13.91 -3.84 11.57
C ALA A 347 -13.63 -5.15 12.36
N ALA A 348 -14.54 -6.13 12.33
CA ALA A 348 -14.35 -7.40 13.02
C ALA A 348 -13.42 -8.33 12.24
N VAL A 349 -13.52 -8.35 10.91
CA VAL A 349 -12.59 -9.07 10.02
C VAL A 349 -11.16 -8.53 10.19
N PHE A 350 -10.97 -7.21 10.18
CA PHE A 350 -9.66 -6.61 10.45
C PHE A 350 -9.19 -6.87 11.89
N ALA A 351 -10.06 -6.80 12.90
CA ALA A 351 -9.71 -7.16 14.27
C ALA A 351 -9.27 -8.64 14.41
N ALA A 352 -9.86 -9.55 13.62
CA ALA A 352 -9.43 -10.94 13.56
C ALA A 352 -8.06 -11.09 12.86
N MET A 353 -7.78 -10.34 11.78
CA MET A 353 -6.45 -10.31 11.15
C MET A 353 -5.37 -9.82 12.14
N ARG A 354 -5.68 -8.76 12.91
CA ARG A 354 -4.83 -8.28 14.02
C ARG A 354 -4.75 -9.25 15.19
N GLY A 355 -5.66 -10.21 15.27
CA GLY A 355 -5.72 -11.28 16.27
C GLY A 355 -4.80 -12.45 15.92
N ILE A 356 -4.97 -13.03 14.72
CA ILE A 356 -4.11 -14.13 14.23
C ILE A 356 -2.64 -13.69 14.13
N ALA A 357 -2.38 -12.42 13.78
CA ALA A 357 -1.04 -11.81 13.79
C ALA A 357 -0.29 -11.91 15.14
N ARG A 358 -1.00 -12.14 16.25
CA ARG A 358 -0.43 -12.26 17.60
C ARG A 358 -0.19 -13.71 18.02
N GLU A 359 -0.55 -14.69 17.21
CA GLU A 359 -0.28 -16.10 17.49
C GLU A 359 1.21 -16.44 17.25
N PRO A 360 1.84 -17.29 18.09
CA PRO A 360 3.23 -17.70 17.88
C PRO A 360 3.41 -18.40 16.53
N GLY A 361 4.23 -17.81 15.66
CA GLY A 361 4.49 -18.34 14.33
C GLY A 361 3.45 -17.93 13.29
N ALA A 362 2.64 -16.89 13.53
CA ALA A 362 1.68 -16.37 12.55
C ALA A 362 2.34 -16.13 11.19
N TYR A 363 1.81 -16.82 10.17
CA TYR A 363 2.18 -16.71 8.76
C TYR A 363 0.94 -17.12 7.94
N PRO A 364 -0.14 -16.33 8.01
CA PRO A 364 -1.46 -16.73 7.54
C PRO A 364 -1.61 -16.88 6.02
N ASP A 365 -2.61 -17.70 5.69
CA ASP A 365 -3.36 -17.74 4.45
C ASP A 365 -4.86 -17.64 4.78
N ILE A 366 -5.73 -17.68 3.77
CA ILE A 366 -7.18 -17.70 3.99
C ILE A 366 -7.65 -18.93 4.81
N THR A 367 -7.05 -20.12 4.69
CA THR A 367 -7.51 -21.31 5.41
C THR A 367 -7.18 -21.26 6.91
N SER A 368 -6.01 -20.76 7.27
CA SER A 368 -5.64 -20.49 8.65
C SER A 368 -6.40 -19.31 9.24
N PHE A 369 -6.78 -18.30 8.45
CA PHE A 369 -7.69 -17.23 8.87
C PHE A 369 -9.11 -17.75 9.18
N LEU A 370 -9.73 -18.51 8.27
CA LEU A 370 -11.05 -19.12 8.50
C LEU A 370 -11.05 -20.04 9.73
N ARG A 371 -10.01 -20.85 9.90
CA ARG A 371 -9.82 -21.67 11.12
C ARG A 371 -9.71 -20.82 12.38
N TYR A 372 -8.98 -19.71 12.34
CA TYR A 372 -8.88 -18.77 13.47
C TYR A 372 -10.24 -18.19 13.85
N LEU A 373 -11.07 -17.77 12.89
CA LEU A 373 -12.42 -17.26 13.14
C LEU A 373 -13.30 -18.28 13.88
N VAL A 374 -13.28 -19.55 13.45
CA VAL A 374 -14.05 -20.63 14.09
C VAL A 374 -13.49 -20.97 15.46
N ARG A 375 -12.16 -21.14 15.59
CA ARG A 375 -11.50 -21.50 16.86
C ARG A 375 -11.69 -20.43 17.94
N THR A 376 -11.71 -19.16 17.55
CA THR A 376 -11.94 -18.02 18.47
C THR A 376 -13.41 -17.65 18.63
N GLN A 377 -14.33 -18.38 17.99
CA GLN A 377 -15.78 -18.17 18.03
C GLN A 377 -16.24 -16.79 17.51
N VAL A 378 -15.46 -16.18 16.61
CA VAL A 378 -15.84 -14.94 15.90
C VAL A 378 -16.92 -15.22 14.85
N ALA A 379 -16.87 -16.41 14.23
CA ALA A 379 -17.86 -16.88 13.27
C ALA A 379 -18.19 -18.36 13.50
N ASP A 380 -19.36 -18.80 13.02
CA ASP A 380 -19.78 -20.20 13.12
C ASP A 380 -19.21 -21.04 11.97
N GLY A 381 -18.75 -22.26 12.29
CA GLY A 381 -18.08 -23.15 11.33
C GLY A 381 -19.01 -23.84 10.32
N LEU A 382 -20.33 -23.87 10.57
CA LEU A 382 -21.31 -24.28 9.56
C LEU A 382 -21.63 -23.10 8.63
N ALA A 383 -21.78 -21.89 9.16
CA ALA A 383 -21.99 -20.68 8.36
C ALA A 383 -20.84 -20.45 7.36
N ILE A 384 -19.57 -20.49 7.80
CA ILE A 384 -18.42 -20.39 6.89
C ILE A 384 -18.42 -21.51 5.83
N LYS A 385 -18.85 -22.73 6.17
CA LYS A 385 -18.98 -23.80 5.17
C LYS A 385 -20.11 -23.55 4.17
N GLN A 386 -21.15 -22.81 4.53
CA GLN A 386 -22.23 -22.42 3.63
C GLN A 386 -21.78 -21.31 2.68
N LEU A 387 -21.12 -20.27 3.20
CA LEU A 387 -20.40 -19.23 2.43
C LEU A 387 -19.46 -19.86 1.38
N LEU A 388 -18.53 -20.71 1.82
CA LEU A 388 -17.59 -21.40 0.92
C LEU A 388 -18.31 -22.20 -0.18
N LEU A 389 -19.43 -22.86 0.13
CA LEU A 389 -20.21 -23.62 -0.84
C LEU A 389 -21.05 -22.73 -1.79
N ALA A 390 -21.40 -21.51 -1.39
CA ALA A 390 -22.11 -20.53 -2.21
C ALA A 390 -21.21 -19.90 -3.29
N GLY A 391 -20.04 -19.39 -2.90
CA GLY A 391 -19.01 -18.87 -3.84
C GLY A 391 -18.30 -19.96 -4.69
N GLY A 392 -18.57 -21.24 -4.41
CA GLY A 392 -18.03 -22.38 -5.15
C GLY A 392 -16.61 -22.79 -4.71
N HIS A 393 -16.18 -22.37 -3.52
CA HIS A 393 -14.88 -22.71 -2.94
C HIS A 393 -14.87 -24.15 -2.39
N PRO A 394 -13.70 -24.82 -2.37
CA PRO A 394 -13.60 -26.14 -1.75
C PRO A 394 -13.92 -26.10 -0.25
N GLU A 395 -14.97 -26.83 0.19
CA GLU A 395 -15.35 -26.98 1.62
C GLU A 395 -14.18 -27.46 2.51
N ALA A 396 -13.19 -28.14 1.90
CA ALA A 396 -11.95 -28.58 2.51
C ALA A 396 -11.05 -27.43 3.01
N MET A 397 -11.24 -26.18 2.55
CA MET A 397 -10.55 -24.99 3.05
C MET A 397 -10.83 -24.73 4.54
N LEU A 398 -11.92 -25.26 5.09
CA LEU A 398 -12.19 -25.30 6.53
C LEU A 398 -12.22 -26.78 7.02
N PRO A 399 -11.07 -27.35 7.43
CA PRO A 399 -10.99 -28.74 7.89
C PRO A 399 -11.69 -28.95 9.25
N LEU A 400 -12.20 -30.16 9.48
CA LEU A 400 -13.05 -30.50 10.64
C LEU A 400 -12.29 -30.70 11.97
N ASP A 401 -10.97 -30.77 11.92
CA ASP A 401 -10.08 -31.19 13.02
C ASP A 401 -9.10 -30.08 13.49
N ASP A 402 -9.27 -28.85 12.98
CA ASP A 402 -8.35 -27.71 13.16
C ASP A 402 -6.90 -27.97 12.70
N THR A 403 -6.67 -28.95 11.82
CA THR A 403 -5.34 -29.18 11.22
C THR A 403 -4.98 -28.05 10.24
N PRO A 404 -3.78 -27.44 10.30
CA PRO A 404 -3.31 -26.49 9.29
C PRO A 404 -3.14 -27.12 7.91
N LEU A 405 -3.59 -26.43 6.87
CA LEU A 405 -3.32 -26.79 5.47
C LEU A 405 -2.06 -26.09 4.95
N TRP A 406 -1.83 -24.86 5.39
CA TRP A 406 -0.66 -24.05 5.07
C TRP A 406 -0.37 -23.05 6.21
N PRO A 407 0.91 -22.72 6.49
CA PRO A 407 2.06 -23.59 6.27
C PRO A 407 1.96 -24.85 7.16
N LEU A 408 2.60 -25.95 6.76
CA LEU A 408 2.57 -27.19 7.55
C LEU A 408 3.62 -27.15 8.67
N ASP A 409 3.21 -27.41 9.92
CA ASP A 409 4.16 -27.44 11.04
C ASP A 409 5.13 -28.63 10.96
N ILE A 410 6.44 -28.35 11.05
CA ILE A 410 7.50 -29.36 11.14
C ILE A 410 8.31 -29.17 12.43
N THR A 411 8.47 -30.27 13.18
CA THR A 411 9.23 -30.27 14.44
C THR A 411 10.73 -30.34 14.17
N LEU A 412 11.52 -29.55 14.90
CA LEU A 412 12.99 -29.62 14.86
C LEU A 412 13.48 -31.04 15.21
N GLY A 413 14.23 -31.66 14.30
CA GLY A 413 14.68 -33.06 14.38
C GLY A 413 13.82 -34.05 13.59
N ALA A 414 12.72 -33.62 12.98
CA ALA A 414 11.86 -34.45 12.14
C ALA A 414 12.31 -34.49 10.66
N THR A 415 11.84 -35.53 9.98
CA THR A 415 11.79 -35.63 8.51
C THR A 415 10.33 -35.82 8.09
N VAL A 416 9.89 -35.13 7.05
CA VAL A 416 8.56 -35.25 6.45
C VAL A 416 8.68 -35.57 4.96
N GLY A 417 7.73 -36.33 4.42
CA GLY A 417 7.59 -36.55 2.98
C GLY A 417 6.63 -35.55 2.36
N GLY A 418 6.93 -35.06 1.16
CA GLY A 418 6.07 -34.14 0.42
C GLY A 418 6.21 -34.28 -1.10
N LYS A 419 5.58 -33.39 -1.86
CA LYS A 419 5.57 -33.42 -3.32
C LYS A 419 5.38 -32.02 -3.93
N ILE A 420 6.12 -31.73 -5.00
CA ILE A 420 5.89 -30.61 -5.92
C ILE A 420 5.34 -31.18 -7.24
N ASP A 421 4.38 -30.49 -7.88
CA ASP A 421 3.66 -31.00 -9.06
C ASP A 421 3.06 -29.86 -9.90
N SER A 422 3.89 -29.10 -10.62
CA SER A 422 3.43 -28.02 -11.50
C SER A 422 2.99 -28.51 -12.89
N ILE A 423 2.72 -29.82 -13.05
CA ILE A 423 2.44 -30.48 -14.33
C ILE A 423 0.98 -30.94 -14.44
N THR A 424 0.34 -31.26 -13.31
CA THR A 424 -1.05 -31.74 -13.28
C THR A 424 -2.05 -30.62 -13.61
N ASP A 425 -3.25 -30.97 -14.08
CA ASP A 425 -4.34 -30.05 -14.40
C ASP A 425 -5.59 -30.35 -13.56
N PRO A 426 -6.03 -29.43 -12.68
CA PRO A 426 -5.23 -28.32 -12.16
C PRO A 426 -3.98 -28.83 -11.43
N SER A 427 -3.01 -27.95 -11.20
CA SER A 427 -1.93 -28.21 -10.21
C SER A 427 -2.57 -28.59 -8.87
N PRO A 428 -1.92 -29.37 -7.98
CA PRO A 428 -2.36 -29.48 -6.58
C PRO A 428 -2.35 -28.14 -5.84
N SER A 429 -1.62 -27.13 -6.32
CA SER A 429 -1.76 -25.71 -5.89
C SER A 429 -2.88 -24.94 -6.62
N GLY A 430 -3.51 -25.52 -7.66
CA GLY A 430 -4.91 -25.29 -8.05
C GLY A 430 -5.20 -24.61 -9.40
N GLY A 431 -4.21 -24.14 -10.15
CA GLY A 431 -4.42 -23.48 -11.45
C GLY A 431 -4.26 -24.40 -12.69
N PRO A 432 -4.81 -24.01 -13.87
CA PRO A 432 -4.63 -24.73 -15.12
C PRO A 432 -3.19 -24.62 -15.66
N PRO A 433 -2.66 -25.64 -16.36
CA PRO A 433 -1.24 -25.74 -16.74
C PRO A 433 -0.86 -24.73 -17.83
N ARG A 434 0.11 -23.87 -17.55
CA ARG A 434 0.74 -22.98 -18.55
C ARG A 434 2.19 -23.40 -18.83
N PRO A 435 2.50 -23.99 -20.00
CA PRO A 435 3.86 -24.36 -20.35
C PRO A 435 4.70 -23.11 -20.68
N GLY A 436 5.34 -22.55 -19.65
CA GLY A 436 6.22 -21.39 -19.75
C GLY A 436 6.27 -20.50 -18.50
N ASN A 437 5.32 -20.64 -17.58
CA ASN A 437 5.25 -19.83 -16.36
C ASN A 437 4.61 -20.59 -15.18
N GLY A 438 5.11 -21.79 -14.87
CA GLY A 438 4.69 -22.52 -13.68
C GLY A 438 5.03 -21.74 -12.42
N ARG A 439 4.04 -21.02 -11.86
CA ARG A 439 4.18 -20.31 -10.59
C ARG A 439 3.65 -21.18 -9.48
N ASP A 440 4.53 -21.48 -8.55
CA ASP A 440 4.21 -21.89 -7.19
C ASP A 440 3.29 -23.12 -7.11
N ALA A 441 3.74 -24.18 -7.76
CA ALA A 441 3.74 -25.47 -7.09
C ALA A 441 4.75 -25.37 -5.93
N VAL A 442 4.24 -25.04 -4.76
CA VAL A 442 4.99 -24.71 -3.55
C VAL A 442 4.40 -25.44 -2.35
N GLN A 443 5.25 -25.82 -1.41
CA GLN A 443 4.85 -26.25 -0.08
C GLN A 443 5.63 -25.45 0.95
N ALA A 444 4.93 -24.62 1.72
CA ALA A 444 5.48 -23.98 2.89
C ALA A 444 5.38 -24.93 4.11
N TYR A 445 6.45 -24.96 4.90
CA TYR A 445 6.51 -25.57 6.22
C TYR A 445 6.95 -24.53 7.24
N ARG A 446 6.53 -24.69 8.50
CA ARG A 446 6.87 -23.77 9.60
C ARG A 446 7.58 -24.53 10.73
N VAL A 447 8.70 -24.00 11.22
CA VAL A 447 9.51 -24.62 12.28
C VAL A 447 9.77 -23.64 13.43
N HIS A 448 9.64 -24.13 14.67
CA HIS A 448 10.05 -23.40 15.87
C HIS A 448 11.48 -23.79 16.28
N VAL A 449 12.32 -22.77 16.49
CA VAL A 449 13.70 -22.87 16.94
C VAL A 449 13.75 -22.35 18.39
N PRO A 450 13.99 -23.21 19.40
CA PRO A 450 13.86 -22.82 20.82
C PRO A 450 15.08 -22.08 21.38
N THR A 451 16.23 -22.14 20.71
CA THR A 451 17.50 -21.53 21.12
C THR A 451 18.29 -21.11 19.88
N ALA A 452 19.17 -20.11 19.98
CA ALA A 452 20.10 -19.80 18.90
C ALA A 452 20.95 -21.04 18.54
N MET A 453 21.07 -21.34 17.25
CA MET A 453 21.68 -22.58 16.73
C MET A 453 22.03 -22.47 15.25
N TRP A 454 22.80 -23.41 14.73
CA TRP A 454 22.92 -23.66 13.29
C TRP A 454 21.77 -24.55 12.82
N LEU A 455 20.76 -23.94 12.21
CA LEU A 455 19.66 -24.64 11.56
C LEU A 455 20.15 -25.21 10.22
N THR A 456 20.05 -26.53 10.07
CA THR A 456 20.31 -27.25 8.83
C THR A 456 18.99 -27.77 8.29
N VAL A 457 18.58 -27.23 7.13
CA VAL A 457 17.44 -27.71 6.35
C VAL A 457 18.01 -28.50 5.17
N ARG A 458 17.60 -29.75 5.00
CA ARG A 458 17.97 -30.59 3.85
C ARG A 458 16.72 -31.11 3.16
N LEU A 459 16.65 -30.87 1.85
CA LEU A 459 15.76 -31.56 0.93
C LEU A 459 16.47 -32.78 0.35
N THR A 460 15.74 -33.84 0.04
CA THR A 460 16.22 -35.00 -0.72
C THR A 460 15.13 -35.37 -1.72
N ILE A 461 15.49 -35.37 -3.00
CA ILE A 461 14.54 -35.35 -4.12
C ILE A 461 14.43 -36.77 -4.70
N PHE A 462 13.20 -37.21 -4.99
CA PHE A 462 12.93 -38.51 -5.61
C PHE A 462 13.04 -38.42 -7.14
N GLY A 463 14.27 -38.21 -7.63
CA GLY A 463 14.60 -38.13 -9.06
C GLY A 463 16.07 -37.79 -9.29
N SER A 464 16.40 -37.29 -10.48
CA SER A 464 17.72 -36.71 -10.76
C SER A 464 17.97 -35.38 -10.02
N GLY A 465 16.89 -34.67 -9.65
CA GLY A 465 16.93 -33.28 -9.18
C GLY A 465 17.15 -32.27 -10.29
N GLY A 466 17.13 -32.69 -11.56
CA GLY A 466 17.35 -31.82 -12.72
C GLY A 466 16.22 -31.91 -13.76
N GLN A 467 16.30 -31.03 -14.76
CA GLN A 467 15.30 -30.93 -15.84
C GLN A 467 15.25 -32.15 -16.77
N SER A 468 16.18 -33.10 -16.64
CA SER A 468 16.27 -34.31 -17.48
C SER A 468 15.14 -35.32 -17.26
N ASP A 469 14.62 -35.40 -16.04
CA ASP A 469 13.43 -36.18 -15.65
C ASP A 469 12.32 -35.32 -15.03
N ARG A 470 12.50 -33.98 -15.04
CA ARG A 470 11.60 -32.97 -14.46
C ARG A 470 11.38 -33.16 -12.96
N THR A 471 12.48 -33.27 -12.22
CA THR A 471 12.45 -33.40 -10.75
C THR A 471 13.21 -32.29 -10.02
N ASP A 472 13.52 -31.19 -10.70
CA ASP A 472 14.20 -30.02 -10.16
C ASP A 472 13.31 -29.25 -9.16
N VAL A 473 13.81 -29.03 -7.93
CA VAL A 473 13.03 -28.48 -6.80
C VAL A 473 13.94 -27.64 -5.90
N ASP A 474 13.66 -26.34 -5.87
CA ASP A 474 14.33 -25.34 -5.05
C ASP A 474 13.92 -25.43 -3.57
N LEU A 475 14.84 -25.01 -2.69
CA LEU A 475 14.66 -24.89 -1.25
C LEU A 475 14.98 -23.47 -0.79
N GLU A 476 14.09 -22.85 -0.01
CA GLU A 476 14.30 -21.52 0.59
C GLU A 476 13.98 -21.51 2.09
N LEU A 477 14.67 -20.65 2.84
CA LEU A 477 14.45 -20.41 4.27
C LEU A 477 14.14 -18.92 4.48
N ARG A 478 13.06 -18.62 5.20
CA ARG A 478 12.51 -17.28 5.42
C ARG A 478 12.17 -17.04 6.89
N ASP A 479 12.06 -15.77 7.30
CA ASP A 479 11.45 -15.40 8.59
C ASP A 479 9.92 -15.29 8.49
N LEU A 480 9.27 -14.87 9.59
CA LEU A 480 7.81 -14.66 9.65
C LEU A 480 7.30 -13.41 8.90
N ARG A 481 8.19 -12.64 8.26
CA ARG A 481 7.83 -11.54 7.33
C ARG A 481 8.32 -11.87 5.93
N ALA A 482 8.31 -13.16 5.60
CA ALA A 482 8.77 -13.76 4.34
C ALA A 482 10.22 -13.41 3.89
N ASN A 483 11.04 -12.72 4.69
CA ASN A 483 12.35 -12.24 4.24
C ASN A 483 13.30 -13.41 3.99
N PRO A 484 14.03 -13.44 2.85
CA PRO A 484 14.93 -14.54 2.53
C PRO A 484 16.16 -14.55 3.45
N LEU A 485 16.32 -15.64 4.19
CA LEU A 485 17.47 -15.92 5.05
C LEU A 485 18.49 -16.84 4.35
N GLY A 486 18.05 -17.63 3.37
CA GLY A 486 18.89 -18.47 2.55
C GLY A 486 18.09 -19.19 1.46
N ALA A 487 18.78 -19.63 0.41
CA ALA A 487 18.20 -20.46 -0.66
C ALA A 487 19.25 -21.45 -1.18
N SER A 488 18.77 -22.56 -1.74
CA SER A 488 19.54 -23.61 -2.40
C SER A 488 18.77 -23.99 -3.68
N ARG A 489 19.46 -23.94 -4.82
CA ARG A 489 18.88 -23.97 -6.18
C ARG A 489 19.75 -24.77 -7.16
N GLY A 490 19.99 -26.04 -6.83
CA GLY A 490 20.84 -26.96 -7.61
C GLY A 490 20.04 -27.97 -8.43
N GLU A 491 20.50 -28.22 -9.67
CA GLU A 491 19.98 -29.32 -10.53
C GLU A 491 20.48 -30.71 -10.05
N GLY A 492 20.31 -31.03 -8.77
CA GLY A 492 20.82 -32.26 -8.15
C GLY A 492 19.88 -32.84 -7.08
N PRO A 493 20.04 -34.11 -6.69
CA PRO A 493 19.02 -34.84 -5.93
C PRO A 493 18.91 -34.43 -4.44
N SER A 494 19.51 -33.32 -4.01
CA SER A 494 19.44 -32.84 -2.62
C SER A 494 19.87 -31.38 -2.45
N GLU A 495 18.94 -30.54 -2.01
CA GLU A 495 19.21 -29.15 -1.63
C GLU A 495 19.50 -29.00 -0.13
N GLN A 496 20.30 -27.99 0.25
CA GLN A 496 20.70 -27.82 1.66
C GLN A 496 21.00 -26.36 2.03
N ILE A 497 20.26 -25.86 3.02
CA ILE A 497 20.53 -24.57 3.68
C ILE A 497 21.14 -24.85 5.07
N VAL A 498 22.20 -24.13 5.42
CA VAL A 498 22.80 -24.14 6.77
C VAL A 498 22.95 -22.70 7.22
N GLN A 499 22.11 -22.27 8.16
CA GLN A 499 22.00 -20.87 8.59
C GLN A 499 22.06 -20.76 10.12
N HIS A 500 22.83 -19.80 10.63
CA HIS A 500 22.77 -19.46 12.05
C HIS A 500 21.53 -18.62 12.32
N VAL A 501 20.67 -19.08 13.22
CA VAL A 501 19.36 -18.49 13.53
C VAL A 501 19.26 -18.14 15.01
N GLN A 502 18.28 -17.30 15.35
CA GLN A 502 17.94 -16.92 16.72
C GLN A 502 16.78 -17.79 17.24
N PRO A 503 16.42 -17.73 18.54
CA PRO A 503 15.18 -18.31 19.01
C PRO A 503 13.99 -17.64 18.32
N GLY A 504 13.04 -18.41 17.78
CA GLY A 504 11.93 -17.87 17.00
C GLY A 504 11.29 -18.90 16.07
N TRP A 505 10.48 -18.42 15.14
CA TRP A 505 9.86 -19.25 14.10
C TRP A 505 10.42 -18.90 12.73
N TYR A 506 10.50 -19.90 11.86
CA TYR A 506 11.03 -19.77 10.50
C TYR A 506 10.14 -20.55 9.52
N VAL A 507 10.07 -20.06 8.28
CA VAL A 507 9.30 -20.68 7.20
C VAL A 507 10.26 -21.28 6.17
N ILE A 508 9.97 -22.49 5.73
CA ILE A 508 10.75 -23.25 4.75
C ILE A 508 9.87 -23.46 3.53
N TYR A 509 10.29 -22.90 2.39
CA TYR A 509 9.62 -23.09 1.11
C TYR A 509 10.33 -24.22 0.36
N VAL A 510 9.56 -25.20 -0.10
CA VAL A 510 9.98 -26.17 -1.13
C VAL A 510 9.18 -25.85 -2.39
N ARG A 511 9.82 -25.57 -3.53
CA ARG A 511 9.15 -25.03 -4.72
C ARG A 511 9.73 -25.55 -6.04
N ASP A 512 8.98 -25.43 -7.12
CA ASP A 512 9.47 -25.73 -8.49
C ASP A 512 10.73 -24.90 -8.85
N GLY A 513 11.73 -25.52 -9.50
CA GLY A 513 12.98 -24.86 -9.94
C GLY A 513 12.84 -23.80 -11.04
N GLY A 514 11.63 -23.49 -11.51
CA GLY A 514 11.35 -22.47 -12.52
C GLY A 514 11.08 -23.00 -13.93
N SER A 515 10.74 -24.28 -14.06
CA SER A 515 10.36 -24.94 -15.33
C SER A 515 9.63 -26.25 -15.01
N PRO A 516 8.49 -26.60 -15.65
CA PRO A 516 7.51 -27.46 -14.99
C PRO A 516 7.99 -28.85 -14.50
N ASN A 517 8.14 -29.01 -13.18
CA ASN A 517 8.58 -30.23 -12.50
C ASN A 517 7.48 -30.99 -11.75
N ARG A 518 7.76 -32.27 -11.45
CA ARG A 518 6.92 -33.15 -10.63
C ARG A 518 7.76 -34.14 -9.84
N ALA A 519 8.17 -33.77 -8.62
CA ALA A 519 8.97 -34.61 -7.74
C ALA A 519 8.29 -34.88 -6.40
N GLY A 520 8.45 -36.10 -5.88
CA GLY A 520 8.34 -36.34 -4.44
C GLY A 520 9.66 -35.97 -3.74
N TYR A 521 9.61 -35.70 -2.44
CA TYR A 521 10.81 -35.37 -1.66
C TYR A 521 10.68 -35.80 -0.19
N GLU A 522 11.83 -35.90 0.48
CA GLU A 522 11.94 -35.84 1.94
C GLU A 522 12.56 -34.50 2.35
N LEU A 523 11.92 -33.80 3.28
CA LEU A 523 12.42 -32.59 3.92
C LEU A 523 12.80 -32.90 5.36
N SER A 524 14.02 -32.57 5.77
CA SER A 524 14.53 -32.79 7.13
C SER A 524 15.11 -31.50 7.71
N VAL A 525 14.83 -31.24 8.99
CA VAL A 525 15.20 -29.99 9.67
C VAL A 525 15.89 -30.33 10.99
N THR A 526 17.12 -29.87 11.18
CA THR A 526 17.96 -30.23 12.34
C THR A 526 18.74 -29.03 12.87
N GLY A 527 19.10 -29.05 14.16
CA GLY A 527 19.85 -27.98 14.83
C GLY A 527 21.15 -28.48 15.46
N ARG A 528 22.15 -27.60 15.59
CA ARG A 528 23.43 -27.83 16.28
C ARG A 528 23.95 -26.58 16.98
#